data_AF-A0A5R9E4J9-F1
#
_entry.id   AF-A0A5R9E4J9-F1
#
_cell.length_a   1.000
_cell.length_b   1.000
_cell.length_c   1.000
_cell.angle_alpha   90.00
_cell.angle_beta   90.00
_cell.angle_gamma   90.00
#
_symmetry.space_group_name_H-M   'P 1'
#
loop_
_entity.id
_entity.type
_entity.pdbx_description
1 polymer ?
#
loop_
_entity_poly.entity_id
_entity_poly.type
_entity_poly.pdbx_seq_one_letter_code
_entity_poly.pdbx_strand_id
1 'polypeptide(L)' 'MKPITYAQPPVELPLRTDPEPGPVAGCGVCAALAAERREARLRGDRSTVSDCNVELRNHPHPKGAA' A
#
# COMPACT_ATOMS: atom_id res chain seq x y z
N MET A 1 -10.85 23.10 27.61
CA MET A 1 -9.74 22.78 26.68
C MET A 1 -9.57 23.97 25.73
N LYS A 2 -8.39 24.59 25.62
CA LYS A 2 -8.15 25.60 24.56
C LYS A 2 -7.82 24.86 23.25
N PRO A 3 -8.35 25.27 22.09
CA PRO A 3 -7.99 24.66 20.80
C PRO A 3 -6.52 24.92 20.47
N ILE A 4 -5.86 23.93 19.89
CA ILE A 4 -4.53 24.13 19.29
C ILE A 4 -4.73 24.83 17.94
N THR A 5 -4.03 25.93 17.71
CA THR A 5 -4.07 26.70 16.46
C THR A 5 -2.68 26.76 15.84
N TYR A 6 -2.59 26.57 14.53
CA TYR A 6 -1.35 26.69 13.77
C TYR A 6 -1.34 28.02 13.00
N ALA A 7 -0.16 28.64 12.84
CA ALA A 7 0.00 29.94 12.20
C ALA A 7 -0.15 29.90 10.67
N GLN A 8 -0.09 28.70 10.09
CA GLN A 8 -0.06 28.45 8.65
C GLN A 8 -1.23 27.54 8.27
N PRO A 9 -1.79 27.71 7.06
CA PRO A 9 -2.87 26.86 6.58
C PRO A 9 -2.40 25.40 6.47
N PRO A 10 -3.32 24.42 6.57
CA PRO A 10 -3.00 23.01 6.36
C PRO A 10 -2.34 22.78 5.00
N VAL A 11 -1.37 21.87 4.97
CA VAL A 11 -0.83 21.35 3.71
C VAL A 11 -1.85 20.37 3.14
N GLU A 12 -2.40 20.71 1.98
CA GLU A 12 -3.31 19.84 1.22
C GLU A 12 -2.49 18.80 0.46
N LEU A 13 -2.59 17.52 0.85
CA LEU A 13 -1.97 16.40 0.14
C LEU A 13 -2.99 15.79 -0.83
N PRO A 14 -2.60 15.45 -2.08
CA PRO A 14 -3.51 14.83 -3.02
C PRO A 14 -3.94 13.45 -2.52
N LEU A 15 -5.25 13.19 -2.58
CA LEU A 15 -5.79 11.87 -2.27
C LEU A 15 -5.35 10.87 -3.35
N ARG A 16 -4.65 9.81 -2.95
CA ARG A 16 -4.33 8.70 -3.85
C ARG A 16 -5.57 7.85 -4.06
N THR A 17 -6.11 7.90 -5.27
CA THR A 17 -7.28 7.12 -5.69
C THR A 17 -6.92 5.91 -6.55
N ASP A 18 -5.62 5.68 -6.75
CA ASP A 18 -5.11 4.54 -7.50
C ASP A 18 -5.57 3.22 -6.88
N PRO A 19 -5.93 2.22 -7.71
CA PRO A 19 -6.26 0.89 -7.21
C PRO A 19 -5.07 0.26 -6.49
N GLU A 20 -5.36 -0.72 -5.64
CA GLU A 20 -4.32 -1.50 -5.00
C GLU A 20 -3.54 -2.33 -6.01
N PRO A 21 -2.21 -2.46 -5.85
CA PRO A 21 -1.38 -3.20 -6.79
C PRO A 21 -1.77 -4.68 -6.83
N GLY A 22 -1.85 -5.22 -8.04
CA GLY A 22 -2.01 -6.65 -8.28
C GLY A 22 -0.67 -7.39 -8.20
N PRO A 23 -0.66 -8.68 -7.85
CA PRO A 23 0.53 -9.48 -7.98
C PRO A 23 0.87 -9.74 -9.45
N VAL A 24 2.16 -9.74 -9.80
CA VAL A 24 2.61 -10.14 -11.15
C VAL A 24 2.58 -11.66 -11.29
N ALA A 25 2.05 -12.14 -12.42
CA ALA A 25 1.95 -13.55 -12.72
C ALA A 25 3.33 -14.23 -12.75
N GLY A 26 3.44 -15.41 -12.15
CA GLY A 26 4.70 -16.16 -12.08
C GLY A 26 5.70 -15.66 -11.03
N CYS A 27 5.42 -14.56 -10.31
CA CYS A 27 6.25 -14.13 -9.19
C CYS A 27 5.73 -14.68 -7.86
N GLY A 28 6.49 -15.60 -7.26
CA GLY A 28 6.18 -16.16 -5.94
C GLY A 28 6.14 -15.11 -4.82
N VAL A 29 6.99 -14.08 -4.89
CA VAL A 29 7.01 -12.99 -3.90
C VAL A 29 5.72 -12.18 -3.96
N CYS A 30 5.30 -11.78 -5.16
CA CYS A 30 4.04 -11.07 -5.33
C CYS A 30 2.84 -11.91 -4.87
N ALA A 31 2.83 -13.20 -5.16
CA ALA A 31 1.76 -14.10 -4.70
C ALA A 31 1.72 -14.21 -3.17
N ALA A 32 2.88 -14.34 -2.52
CA ALA A 32 2.98 -14.37 -1.06
C ALA A 32 2.48 -13.05 -0.43
N LEU A 33 2.93 -11.90 -0.94
CA LEU A 33 2.47 -10.58 -0.48
C LEU A 33 0.96 -10.39 -0.67
N ALA A 34 0.39 -10.90 -1.77
CA ALA A 34 -1.05 -10.84 -1.99
C ALA A 34 -1.84 -11.70 -0.97
N ALA A 35 -1.31 -12.87 -0.61
CA ALA A 35 -1.90 -13.72 0.42
C ALA A 35 -1.81 -13.09 1.82
N GLU A 36 -0.64 -12.59 2.20
CA GLU A 36 -0.41 -11.92 3.48
C GLU A 36 -1.32 -10.69 3.62
N ARG A 37 -1.42 -9.87 2.57
CA ARG A 37 -2.32 -8.71 2.52
C ARG A 37 -3.78 -9.10 2.75
N ARG A 38 -4.22 -10.23 2.17
CA ARG A 38 -5.59 -10.75 2.37
C ARG A 38 -5.80 -11.14 3.84
N GLU A 39 -4.86 -11.83 4.46
CA GLU A 39 -4.95 -12.22 5.87
C GLU A 39 -4.91 -11.00 6.80
N ALA A 40 -4.06 -10.02 6.52
CA ALA A 40 -3.99 -8.76 7.27
C ALA A 40 -5.34 -8.02 7.23
N ARG A 41 -6.04 -8.00 6.08
CA ARG A 41 -7.41 -7.46 6.02
C ARG A 41 -8.39 -8.19 6.92
N LEU A 42 -8.32 -9.53 6.93
CA LEU A 42 -9.20 -10.34 7.79
C LEU A 42 -8.95 -10.07 9.28
N ARG A 43 -7.71 -9.78 9.66
CA ARG A 43 -7.33 -9.39 11.03
C ARG A 43 -7.61 -7.91 11.36
N GLY A 44 -7.99 -7.10 10.37
CA GLY A 44 -8.14 -5.64 10.53
C GLY A 44 -6.83 -4.86 10.59
N ASP A 45 -5.69 -5.51 10.28
CA ASP A 45 -4.37 -4.89 10.30
C ASP A 45 -4.14 -4.06 9.03
N ARG A 46 -4.54 -2.79 9.07
CA ARG A 46 -4.40 -1.87 7.94
C ARG A 46 -2.95 -1.38 7.72
N SER A 47 -2.08 -1.55 8.71
CA SER A 47 -0.66 -1.21 8.57
C SER A 47 0.00 -2.22 7.63
N THR A 48 -0.10 -3.52 7.94
CA THR A 48 0.46 -4.57 7.08
C THR A 48 -0.14 -4.55 5.68
N VAL A 49 -1.45 -4.26 5.54
CA VAL A 49 -2.06 -4.09 4.21
C VAL A 49 -1.37 -2.99 3.39
N SER A 50 -1.04 -1.87 4.04
CA SER A 50 -0.36 -0.75 3.40
C SER A 50 1.08 -1.11 3.04
N ASP A 51 1.79 -1.81 3.91
CA ASP A 51 3.16 -2.26 3.66
C ASP A 51 3.22 -3.24 2.49
N CYS A 52 2.35 -4.25 2.45
CA CYS A 52 2.25 -5.16 1.29
C CYS A 52 1.94 -4.41 -0.01
N ASN A 53 1.12 -3.35 0.04
CA ASN A 53 0.83 -2.51 -1.12
C ASN A 53 2.03 -1.67 -1.56
N VAL A 54 2.91 -1.26 -0.67
CA VAL A 54 4.16 -0.56 -1.03
C VAL A 54 5.13 -1.55 -1.68
N GLU A 55 5.32 -2.71 -1.05
CA GLU A 55 6.22 -3.76 -1.56
C GLU A 55 5.78 -4.26 -2.94
N LEU A 56 4.48 -4.53 -3.14
CA LEU A 56 3.97 -4.96 -4.45
C LEU A 56 4.20 -3.92 -5.56
N ARG A 57 4.17 -2.61 -5.26
CA ARG A 57 4.44 -1.56 -6.27
C ARG A 57 5.92 -1.44 -6.60
N ASN A 58 6.78 -1.65 -5.59
CA ASN A 58 8.21 -1.42 -5.71
C ASN A 58 9.00 -2.69 -6.04
N HIS A 59 8.35 -3.87 -6.02
CA HIS A 59 9.03 -5.13 -6.26
C HIS A 59 9.63 -5.18 -7.67
N PRO A 60 10.97 -5.28 -7.81
CA PRO A 60 11.61 -5.26 -9.10
C PRO A 60 11.35 -6.57 -9.84
N HIS A 61 10.69 -6.48 -10.98
CA HIS A 61 10.62 -7.58 -11.94
C HIS A 61 11.69 -7.42 -13.01
N PRO A 62 12.39 -8.49 -13.42
CA PRO A 62 13.18 -8.44 -14.64
C PRO A 62 12.26 -8.00 -15.79
N LYS A 63 12.66 -6.96 -16.54
CA LYS A 63 11.90 -6.44 -17.67
C LYS A 63 11.71 -7.56 -18.70
N GLY A 64 10.56 -8.25 -18.68
CA GLY A 64 10.34 -9.39 -19.57
C GLY A 64 9.14 -10.30 -19.26
N ALA A 65 8.13 -9.85 -18.53
CA ALA A 65 6.83 -10.51 -18.50
C ALA A 65 5.76 -9.42 -18.60
N ALA A 66 5.43 -9.09 -19.85
CA ALA A 66 4.32 -8.22 -20.23
C ALA A 66 2.98 -8.92 -20.00
#